data_AF-N9E6F7-F1
#
_entry.id   AF-N9E6F7-F1
#
_cell.length_a   1.000
_cell.length_b   1.000
_cell.length_c   1.000
_cell.angle_alpha   90.00
_cell.angle_beta   90.00
_cell.angle_gamma   90.00
#
_symmetry.space_group_name_H-M   'P 1'
#
loop_
_entity.id
_entity.type
_entity.pdbx_description
1 polymer ?
#
loop_
_entity_poly.entity_id
_entity_poly.type
_entity_poly.pdbx_seq_one_letter_code
_entity_poly.pdbx_strand_id
1 'polypeptide(L)'
;MKKILLICLATLIVGCEKQPEKVDNSSIQKQFDESDKKIEGFLDILDDPNADKELQRKVLCTDYPKIYEQEYLPALLKLSNDEPKEKLIDDFKITTDYYSQKLKIVCD
;
A
#
# COMPACT_ATOMS: atom_id res chain seq x y z
N MET A 1 7.98 59.31 27.23
CA MET A 1 9.21 58.55 27.53
C MET A 1 8.91 57.52 28.62
N LYS A 2 8.78 56.24 28.26
CA LYS A 2 8.73 55.13 29.22
C LYS A 2 9.54 53.99 28.60
N LYS A 3 10.70 53.72 29.19
CA LYS A 3 11.65 52.70 28.76
C LYS A 3 11.16 51.36 29.28
N ILE A 4 10.83 50.43 28.39
CA ILE A 4 10.70 49.02 28.72
C ILE A 4 11.97 48.39 28.18
N LEU A 5 12.88 47.95 29.06
CA LEU A 5 14.05 47.18 28.65
C LEU A 5 13.86 45.73 29.11
N LEU A 6 13.88 44.87 28.11
CA LEU A 6 13.60 43.44 28.10
C LEU A 6 14.49 42.64 29.06
N ILE A 7 13.85 41.69 29.75
CA ILE A 7 14.48 40.47 30.26
C ILE A 7 14.13 39.38 29.25
N CYS A 8 15.12 38.86 28.52
CA CYS A 8 15.00 37.61 27.77
C CYS A 8 16.21 36.74 28.11
N LEU A 9 15.96 35.75 28.97
CA LEU A 9 16.88 34.69 29.34
C LEU A 9 16.89 33.66 28.20
N ALA A 10 17.88 33.72 27.31
CA ALA A 10 18.03 32.73 26.25
C ALA A 10 18.78 31.50 26.79
N THR A 11 18.02 30.51 27.26
CA THR A 11 18.56 29.16 27.48
C THR A 11 18.71 28.47 26.12
N LEU A 12 19.93 28.44 25.61
CA LEU A 12 20.33 27.57 24.50
C LEU A 12 20.44 26.14 25.02
N ILE A 13 19.32 25.42 25.02
CA ILE A 13 19.33 23.96 25.06
C ILE A 13 18.98 23.51 23.64
N VAL A 14 19.98 23.54 22.75
CA VAL A 14 19.86 22.82 21.48
C VAL A 14 20.13 21.35 21.79
N GLY A 15 19.16 20.71 22.44
CA GLY A 15 19.06 19.26 22.39
C GLY A 15 18.85 18.90 20.93
N CYS A 16 19.73 18.09 20.37
CA CYS A 16 19.50 17.46 19.07
C CYS A 16 18.33 16.49 19.26
N GLU A 17 17.10 16.99 19.23
CA GLU A 17 15.93 16.15 18.99
C GLU A 17 16.13 15.59 17.59
N LYS A 18 16.40 14.28 17.50
CA LYS A 18 16.17 13.54 16.27
C LYS A 18 14.72 13.80 15.90
N GLN A 19 14.54 14.67 14.91
CA GLN A 19 13.25 14.95 14.30
C GLN A 19 12.66 13.58 13.92
N PRO A 20 11.43 13.23 14.37
CA PRO A 20 10.83 11.98 13.93
C PRO A 20 10.78 12.02 12.41
N GLU A 21 11.33 10.98 11.77
CA GLU A 21 11.27 10.83 10.32
C GLU A 21 9.82 11.05 9.90
N LYS A 22 9.54 12.20 9.26
CA LYS A 22 8.22 12.45 8.70
C LYS A 22 8.04 11.40 7.63
N VAL A 23 7.22 10.41 7.92
CA VAL A 23 6.69 9.46 6.95
C VAL A 23 6.31 10.27 5.71
N ASP A 24 7.04 10.06 4.61
CA ASP A 24 6.81 10.80 3.37
C ASP A 24 5.56 10.24 2.71
N ASN A 25 4.42 10.79 3.13
CA ASN A 25 3.11 10.42 2.61
C ASN A 25 3.04 10.56 1.07
N SER A 26 3.85 11.44 0.45
CA SER A 26 3.87 11.58 -1.01
C SER A 26 4.50 10.36 -1.69
N SER A 27 5.59 9.83 -1.15
CA SER A 27 6.23 8.61 -1.66
C SER A 27 5.36 7.37 -1.43
N ILE A 28 4.66 7.30 -0.28
CA ILE A 28 3.79 6.16 0.04
C ILE A 28 2.53 6.19 -0.82
N GLN A 29 1.92 7.37 -1.01
CA GLN A 29 0.78 7.54 -1.91
C GLN A 29 1.17 7.12 -3.33
N LYS A 30 2.33 7.54 -3.82
CA LYS A 30 2.82 7.12 -5.14
C LYS A 30 2.98 5.60 -5.25
N GLN A 31 3.57 4.95 -4.23
CA GLN A 31 3.70 3.50 -4.21
C GLN A 31 2.32 2.81 -4.22
N PHE A 32 1.36 3.32 -3.43
CA PHE A 32 -0.01 2.84 -3.44
C PHE A 32 -0.63 2.96 -4.85
N ASP A 33 -0.64 4.16 -5.43
CA ASP A 33 -1.23 4.43 -6.75
C ASP A 33 -0.61 3.56 -7.86
N GLU A 34 0.72 3.37 -7.84
CA GLU A 34 1.40 2.53 -8.82
C GLU A 34 1.05 1.04 -8.66
N SER A 35 0.92 0.56 -7.42
CA SER A 35 0.54 -0.82 -7.15
C SER A 35 -0.94 -1.09 -7.43
N ASP A 36 -1.82 -0.14 -7.13
CA ASP A 36 -3.26 -0.19 -7.40
C ASP A 36 -3.51 -0.29 -8.91
N LYS A 37 -2.84 0.55 -9.70
CA LYS A 37 -2.91 0.49 -11.17
C LYS A 37 -2.41 -0.84 -11.74
N LYS A 38 -1.40 -1.48 -11.14
CA LYS A 38 -0.96 -2.82 -11.56
C LYS A 38 -2.05 -3.85 -11.26
N ILE A 39 -2.68 -3.75 -10.10
CA ILE A 39 -3.79 -4.62 -9.69
C ILE A 39 -4.98 -4.48 -10.64
N GLU A 40 -5.37 -3.26 -11.01
CA GLU A 40 -6.40 -3.02 -12.04
C GLU A 40 -6.10 -3.79 -13.33
N GLY A 41 -4.86 -3.69 -13.83
CA GLY A 41 -4.43 -4.43 -15.03
C GLY A 41 -4.42 -5.96 -14.86
N PHE A 42 -4.18 -6.46 -13.64
CA PHE A 42 -4.33 -7.89 -13.36
C PHE A 42 -5.79 -8.33 -13.40
N LEU A 43 -6.69 -7.53 -12.82
CA LEU A 43 -8.13 -7.82 -12.85
C LEU A 43 -8.66 -7.81 -14.29
N ASP A 44 -8.23 -6.88 -15.14
CA ASP A 44 -8.56 -6.87 -16.56
C ASP A 44 -8.18 -8.18 -17.27
N ILE A 45 -6.99 -8.73 -16.99
CA ILE A 45 -6.53 -10.01 -17.55
C ILE A 45 -7.37 -11.19 -17.02
N LEU A 46 -7.70 -11.17 -15.73
CA LEU A 46 -8.48 -12.24 -15.09
C LEU A 46 -9.96 -12.21 -15.48
N ASP A 47 -10.48 -11.05 -15.89
CA ASP A 47 -11.86 -10.88 -16.36
C ASP A 47 -12.04 -11.05 -17.86
N ASP A 48 -10.99 -10.91 -18.67
CA ASP A 48 -11.06 -11.13 -20.11
C ASP A 48 -11.25 -12.62 -20.45
N PRO A 49 -12.39 -13.02 -21.06
CA PRO A 49 -12.62 -14.41 -21.46
C PRO A 49 -11.73 -14.87 -22.63
N ASN A 50 -11.08 -13.94 -23.34
CA ASN A 50 -10.20 -14.22 -24.47
C ASN A 50 -8.71 -14.20 -24.10
N ALA A 51 -8.36 -13.84 -22.86
CA ALA A 51 -6.98 -13.84 -22.41
C ALA A 51 -6.39 -15.26 -22.42
N ASP A 52 -5.08 -15.32 -22.67
CA ASP A 52 -4.34 -16.58 -22.61
C ASP A 52 -4.41 -17.20 -21.21
N LYS A 53 -4.64 -18.52 -21.15
CA LYS A 53 -4.85 -19.24 -19.88
C LYS A 53 -3.59 -19.30 -19.01
N GLU A 54 -2.42 -19.39 -19.63
CA GLU A 54 -1.15 -19.41 -18.91
C GLU A 54 -0.84 -18.02 -18.34
N LEU A 55 -1.17 -16.96 -19.09
CA LEU A 55 -1.11 -15.60 -18.58
C LEU A 55 -2.05 -15.39 -17.39
N GLN A 56 -3.31 -15.84 -17.50
CA GLN A 56 -4.26 -15.80 -16.37
C GLN A 56 -3.72 -16.55 -15.15
N ARG A 57 -3.13 -17.74 -15.33
CA ARG A 57 -2.52 -18.50 -14.23
C ARG A 57 -1.35 -17.75 -13.60
N LYS A 58 -0.45 -17.18 -14.42
CA LYS A 58 0.69 -16.40 -13.93
C LYS A 58 0.24 -15.18 -13.11
N VAL A 59 -0.77 -14.45 -13.61
CA VAL A 59 -1.33 -13.30 -12.91
C VAL A 59 -1.95 -13.72 -11.60
N LEU A 60 -2.83 -14.73 -11.62
CA LEU A 60 -3.55 -15.19 -10.43
C LEU A 60 -2.63 -15.77 -9.35
N CYS A 61 -1.69 -16.63 -9.74
CA CYS A 61 -0.91 -17.42 -8.80
C CYS A 61 0.44 -16.78 -8.42
N THR A 62 0.89 -15.74 -9.12
CA THR A 62 2.21 -15.15 -8.86
C THR A 62 2.17 -13.64 -8.84
N ASP A 63 1.80 -12.99 -9.95
CA ASP A 63 2.02 -11.55 -10.08
C ASP A 63 1.10 -10.74 -9.16
N TYR A 64 -0.19 -11.10 -9.11
CA TYR A 64 -1.15 -10.39 -8.28
C TYR A 64 -0.88 -10.58 -6.78
N PRO A 65 -0.72 -11.80 -6.23
CA PRO A 65 -0.33 -11.99 -4.83
C PRO A 65 0.95 -11.24 -4.46
N LYS A 66 1.96 -11.29 -5.32
CA LYS A 66 3.23 -10.60 -5.07
C LYS A 66 3.07 -9.09 -4.96
N ILE A 67 2.39 -8.44 -5.92
CA ILE A 67 2.19 -6.99 -5.88
C ILE A 67 1.30 -6.59 -4.69
N TYR A 68 0.25 -7.37 -4.43
CA TYR A 68 -0.65 -7.11 -3.32
C TYR A 68 0.09 -7.12 -1.98
N GLU A 69 0.87 -8.18 -1.71
CA GLU A 69 1.56 -8.36 -0.43
C GLU A 69 2.77 -7.44 -0.25
N GLN A 70 3.54 -7.19 -1.32
CA GLN A 70 4.83 -6.51 -1.21
C GLN A 70 4.71 -4.99 -1.41
N GLU A 71 3.71 -4.53 -2.16
CA GLU A 71 3.59 -3.12 -2.53
C GLU A 71 2.29 -2.51 -2.01
N TYR A 72 1.14 -3.08 -2.39
CA TYR A 72 -0.17 -2.48 -2.15
C TYR A 72 -0.55 -2.47 -0.67
N LEU A 73 -0.58 -3.65 -0.03
CA LEU A 73 -1.03 -3.80 1.36
C LEU A 73 -0.15 -2.99 2.34
N PRO A 74 1.20 -3.01 2.25
CA PRO A 74 2.03 -2.18 3.12
C PRO A 74 1.84 -0.67 2.91
N ALA A 75 1.57 -0.23 1.68
CA ALA A 75 1.31 1.18 1.39
C ALA A 75 -0.05 1.60 1.94
N LEU A 76 -1.10 0.80 1.71
CA LEU A 76 -2.45 1.02 2.23
C LEU A 76 -2.45 1.15 3.76
N LEU A 77 -1.81 0.22 4.47
CA LEU A 77 -1.73 0.24 5.94
C LEU A 77 -0.98 1.45 6.51
N LYS A 78 -0.13 2.11 5.72
CA LYS A 78 0.55 3.36 6.12
C LYS A 78 -0.31 4.60 5.85
N LEU A 79 -1.19 4.54 4.85
CA LEU A 79 -2.06 5.64 4.45
C LEU A 79 -3.38 5.66 5.23
N SER A 80 -3.89 4.49 5.63
CA SER A 80 -5.17 4.32 6.33
C SER A 80 -5.05 3.32 7.47
N ASN A 81 -5.87 3.52 8.52
CA ASN A 81 -6.07 2.58 9.62
C ASN A 81 -7.53 2.08 9.67
N ASP A 82 -8.28 2.22 8.57
CA ASP A 82 -9.73 1.97 8.55
C ASP A 82 -10.06 0.48 8.66
N GLU A 83 -9.18 -0.39 8.18
CA GLU A 83 -9.40 -1.84 8.13
C GLU A 83 -8.21 -2.60 8.75
N PRO A 84 -8.47 -3.63 9.59
CA PRO A 84 -7.43 -4.51 10.09
C PRO A 84 -6.71 -5.23 8.95
N LYS A 85 -5.38 -5.39 9.07
CA LYS A 85 -4.55 -6.10 8.09
C LYS A 85 -5.08 -7.49 7.78
N GLU A 86 -5.54 -8.21 8.80
CA GLU A 86 -6.05 -9.57 8.67
C GLU A 86 -7.30 -9.61 7.78
N LYS A 87 -8.19 -8.63 7.95
CA LYS A 87 -9.39 -8.53 7.10
C LYS A 87 -9.02 -8.23 5.65
N LEU A 88 -8.04 -7.36 5.41
CA LEU A 88 -7.56 -7.07 4.05
C LEU A 88 -6.97 -8.31 3.37
N ILE A 89 -6.22 -9.12 4.13
CA ILE A 89 -5.69 -10.41 3.64
C ILE A 89 -6.83 -11.39 3.33
N ASP A 90 -7.84 -11.48 4.19
CA ASP A 90 -9.01 -12.33 3.95
C ASP A 90 -9.81 -11.89 2.72
N ASP A 91 -10.03 -10.58 2.56
CA ASP A 91 -10.72 -10.00 1.38
C ASP A 91 -9.94 -10.29 0.09
N PHE A 92 -8.60 -10.24 0.13
CA PHE A 92 -7.75 -10.62 -1.00
C PHE A 92 -7.80 -12.12 -1.30
N LYS A 93 -7.83 -12.98 -0.27
CA LYS A 93 -7.98 -14.42 -0.42
C LYS A 93 -9.33 -14.78 -1.05
N ILE A 94 -10.42 -14.14 -0.60
CA ILE A 94 -11.75 -14.33 -1.21
C ILE A 94 -11.73 -13.96 -2.70
N THR A 95 -11.06 -12.86 -3.04
CA THR A 95 -10.92 -12.39 -4.43
C THR A 95 -10.17 -13.41 -5.29
N THR A 96 -9.01 -13.88 -4.83
CA THR A 96 -8.20 -14.86 -5.56
C THR A 96 -8.86 -16.24 -5.64
N ASP A 97 -9.56 -16.68 -4.58
CA ASP A 97 -10.36 -17.91 -4.57
C ASP A 97 -11.51 -17.83 -5.60
N TYR A 98 -12.17 -16.68 -5.73
CA TYR A 98 -13.19 -16.44 -6.76
C TYR A 98 -12.62 -16.63 -8.16
N TYR A 99 -11.47 -16.03 -8.48
CA TYR A 99 -10.86 -16.17 -9.80
C TYR A 99 -10.33 -17.59 -10.05
N SER A 100 -9.77 -18.25 -9.04
CA SER A 100 -9.37 -19.66 -9.11
C SER A 100 -10.55 -20.54 -9.53
N GLN A 101 -11.70 -20.37 -8.88
CA GLN A 101 -12.93 -21.11 -9.20
C GLN A 101 -13.49 -20.75 -10.58
N LYS A 102 -13.62 -19.45 -10.88
CA LYS A 102 -14.15 -18.93 -12.16
C LYS A 102 -13.34 -19.45 -13.35
N LEU A 103 -12.01 -19.41 -13.24
CA LEU A 103 -11.10 -19.72 -14.33
C LEU A 103 -10.67 -21.20 -14.37
N LYS A 104 -11.04 -21.98 -13.34
CA LYS A 104 -10.61 -23.37 -13.11
C LYS A 104 -9.09 -23.51 -13.05
N ILE A 105 -8.45 -22.59 -12.34
CA ILE A 105 -6.99 -22.54 -12.16
C ILE A 105 -6.66 -23.00 -10.75
N VAL A 106 -5.73 -23.94 -10.63
CA VAL A 106 -5.10 -24.34 -9.36
C VAL A 106 -3.72 -23.72 -9.31
N CYS A 107 -3.40 -23.07 -8.20
CA CYS A 107 -2.07 -22.56 -7.90
C CYS A 107 -1.31 -23.62 -7.07
N ASP A 108 -0.02 -23.80 -7.35
CA ASP A 108 0.85 -24.80 -6.71
C ASP A 108 1.31 -24.42 -5.30
#